data_AF-A0A2P4EQ49-F1
#
_entry.id   AF-A0A2P4EQ49-F1
#
_cell.length_a   1.000
_cell.length_b   1.000
_cell.length_c   1.000
_cell.angle_alpha   90.00
_cell.angle_beta   90.00
_cell.angle_gamma   90.00
#
_symmetry.space_group_name_H-M   'P 1'
#
loop_
_entity.id
_entity.type
_entity.pdbx_description
1 polymer ?
#
loop_
_entity_poly.entity_id
_entity_poly.type
_entity_poly.pdbx_seq_one_letter_code
_entity_poly.pdbx_strand_id
1 'polypeptide(L)'
;MLAWHEAPVFDHEYGNKNKCYYEVDKKNGIARLLFGDDISDREAEECRQPESEAQAIALASPMDKKVEFGGYVARKSDLLGALVLACYTGSLDTNNSTVSENERVRRYSALLDLYGDDRNSAARVTKAFEFASVNLRDRFPLDTMGRYRVAVCDQMAISGKF
;
A
#
# COMPACT_ATOMS: atom_id res chain seq x y z
N MET A 1 18.90 22.05 -22.12
CA MET A 1 17.49 22.05 -21.65
C MET A 1 17.37 20.88 -20.68
N LEU A 2 17.23 21.14 -19.38
CA LEU A 2 17.03 20.08 -18.37
C LEU A 2 15.54 19.72 -18.39
N ALA A 3 15.20 18.58 -18.99
CA ALA A 3 13.85 18.04 -18.90
C ALA A 3 13.67 17.47 -17.49
N TRP A 4 12.74 18.05 -16.72
CA TRP A 4 12.26 17.44 -15.49
C TRP A 4 11.42 16.24 -15.90
N HIS A 5 11.99 15.03 -15.80
CA HIS A 5 11.20 13.81 -15.91
C HIS A 5 10.38 13.66 -14.63
N GLU A 6 9.10 13.30 -14.78
CA GLU A 6 8.31 12.82 -13.63
C GLU A 6 9.10 11.69 -12.94
N ALA A 7 9.08 11.69 -11.61
CA ALA A 7 9.78 10.65 -10.85
C ALA A 7 9.26 9.27 -11.27
N PRO A 8 10.12 8.25 -11.46
CA PRO A 8 9.67 6.93 -11.87
C PRO A 8 8.69 6.34 -10.85
N VAL A 9 7.59 5.78 -11.34
CA VAL A 9 6.58 5.10 -10.52
C VAL A 9 6.64 3.61 -10.84
N PHE A 10 7.20 2.85 -9.92
CA PHE A 10 7.32 1.40 -10.04
C PHE A 10 6.08 0.70 -9.46
N ASP A 11 5.06 0.52 -10.29
CA ASP A 11 3.77 -0.05 -9.91
C ASP A 11 3.45 -1.39 -10.59
N HIS A 12 4.36 -1.89 -11.43
CA HIS A 12 4.31 -3.21 -12.03
C HIS A 12 5.49 -4.07 -11.56
N GLU A 13 5.33 -5.39 -11.57
CA GLU A 13 6.39 -6.35 -11.28
C GLU A 13 6.44 -7.50 -12.30
N TYR A 14 7.63 -8.07 -12.44
CA TYR A 14 7.90 -9.26 -13.25
C TYR A 14 8.98 -10.12 -12.59
N GLY A 15 8.90 -11.44 -12.74
CA GLY A 15 9.92 -12.37 -12.26
C GLY A 15 9.56 -13.08 -10.95
N ASN A 16 10.59 -13.55 -10.22
CA ASN A 16 10.44 -14.38 -9.02
C ASN A 16 11.14 -13.72 -7.84
N LYS A 17 10.37 -13.33 -6.82
CA LYS A 17 10.88 -12.65 -5.61
C LYS A 17 11.90 -13.48 -4.80
N ASN A 18 11.92 -14.80 -4.97
CA ASN A 18 12.93 -15.66 -4.33
C ASN A 18 14.24 -15.74 -5.14
N LYS A 19 14.25 -15.25 -6.38
CA LYS A 19 15.42 -15.26 -7.27
C LYS A 19 15.76 -13.83 -7.72
N CYS A 20 15.34 -13.44 -8.92
CA CYS A 20 15.40 -12.08 -9.39
C CYS A 20 14.02 -11.63 -9.84
N TYR A 21 13.71 -10.38 -9.56
CA TYR A 21 12.46 -9.75 -9.92
C TYR A 21 12.72 -8.29 -10.29
N TYR A 22 11.80 -7.74 -11.06
CA TYR A 22 11.88 -6.38 -11.57
C TYR A 22 10.67 -5.62 -11.05
N GLU A 23 10.89 -4.43 -10.50
CA GLU A 23 9.83 -3.43 -10.42
C GLU A 23 9.90 -2.57 -11.69
N VAL A 24 8.76 -2.28 -12.29
CA VAL A 24 8.69 -1.66 -13.62
C VAL A 24 7.81 -0.42 -13.58
N ASP A 25 8.35 0.67 -14.09
CA ASP A 25 7.59 1.84 -14.54
C ASP A 25 7.28 1.66 -16.02
N LYS A 26 6.06 1.19 -16.32
CA LYS A 26 5.64 0.95 -17.71
C LYS A 26 5.50 2.23 -18.53
N LYS A 27 5.23 3.38 -17.89
CA LYS A 27 5.04 4.66 -18.59
C LYS A 27 6.36 5.20 -19.11
N ASN A 28 7.41 5.11 -18.29
CA ASN A 28 8.74 5.60 -18.65
C ASN A 28 9.63 4.52 -19.28
N GLY A 29 9.19 3.25 -19.28
CA GLY A 29 9.97 2.14 -19.83
C GLY A 29 11.22 1.85 -19.01
N ILE A 30 11.13 1.99 -17.68
CA ILE A 30 12.26 1.82 -16.75
C ILE A 30 11.97 0.57 -15.91
N ALA A 31 12.93 -0.34 -15.85
CA ALA A 31 12.90 -1.48 -14.93
C ALA A 31 14.00 -1.36 -13.89
N ARG A 32 13.68 -1.72 -12.65
CA ARG A 32 14.61 -1.82 -11.53
C ARG A 32 14.76 -3.29 -11.18
N LEU A 33 15.93 -3.84 -11.44
CA LEU A 33 16.29 -5.21 -11.05
C LEU A 33 16.54 -5.29 -9.53
N LEU A 34 15.94 -6.29 -8.91
CA LEU A 34 16.08 -6.65 -7.51
C LEU A 34 16.38 -8.15 -7.39
N PHE A 35 17.11 -8.51 -6.34
CA PHE A 35 17.49 -9.89 -6.05
C PHE A 35 16.84 -10.33 -4.73
N GLY A 36 16.35 -11.56 -4.72
CA GLY A 36 15.95 -12.28 -3.51
C GLY A 36 17.14 -12.95 -2.85
N ASP A 37 16.88 -13.58 -1.70
CA ASP A 37 17.94 -14.09 -0.82
C ASP A 37 18.67 -15.34 -1.38
N ASP A 38 18.09 -16.01 -2.38
CA ASP A 38 18.51 -17.35 -2.83
C ASP A 38 18.83 -17.36 -4.33
N ILE A 39 19.77 -16.50 -4.74
CA ILE A 39 20.24 -16.38 -6.14
C ILE A 39 21.73 -16.69 -6.28
N SER A 40 22.08 -17.50 -7.29
CA SER A 40 23.47 -17.74 -7.67
C SER A 40 24.04 -16.60 -8.54
N ASP A 41 25.37 -16.44 -8.56
CA ASP A 41 26.03 -15.43 -9.41
C ASP A 41 25.67 -15.57 -10.89
N ARG A 42 25.52 -16.81 -11.37
CA ARG A 42 25.12 -17.09 -12.75
C ARG A 42 23.71 -16.61 -13.05
N GLU A 43 22.76 -16.90 -12.17
CA GLU A 43 21.38 -16.43 -12.31
C GLU A 43 21.32 -14.92 -12.20
N ALA A 44 22.09 -14.30 -11.31
CA ALA A 44 22.16 -12.84 -11.20
C ALA A 44 22.64 -12.19 -12.51
N GLU A 45 23.62 -12.80 -13.18
CA GLU A 45 24.13 -12.32 -14.47
C GLU A 45 23.14 -12.48 -15.61
N GLU A 46 22.38 -13.58 -15.63
CA GLU A 46 21.27 -13.78 -16.58
C GLU A 46 20.18 -12.69 -16.38
N CYS A 47 19.89 -12.30 -15.14
CA CYS A 47 18.91 -11.24 -14.85
C CYS A 47 19.43 -9.82 -15.18
N ARG A 48 20.74 -9.61 -15.29
CA ARG A 48 21.31 -8.31 -15.72
C ARG A 48 21.31 -8.12 -17.23
N GLN A 49 20.99 -9.17 -18.00
CA GLN A 49 21.00 -9.07 -19.46
C GLN A 49 19.95 -8.06 -19.96
N PRO A 50 20.26 -7.27 -20.99
CA PRO A 50 19.31 -6.32 -21.59
C PRO A 50 18.02 -6.98 -22.07
N GLU A 51 18.08 -8.22 -22.55
CA GLU A 51 16.91 -8.98 -22.99
C GLU A 51 15.96 -9.26 -21.82
N SER A 52 16.50 -9.55 -20.63
CA SER A 52 15.72 -9.79 -19.41
C SER A 52 15.02 -8.51 -18.94
N GLU A 53 15.70 -7.36 -19.03
CA GLU A 53 15.11 -6.05 -18.73
C GLU A 53 13.99 -5.69 -19.71
N ALA A 54 14.22 -5.86 -21.01
CA ALA A 54 13.22 -5.61 -22.05
C ALA A 54 12.00 -6.54 -21.89
N GLN A 55 12.23 -7.80 -21.55
CA GLN A 55 11.17 -8.76 -21.25
C GLN A 55 10.37 -8.36 -20.01
N ALA A 56 11.05 -7.90 -18.94
CA ALA A 56 10.38 -7.41 -17.75
C ALA A 56 9.48 -6.22 -18.07
N ILE A 57 9.95 -5.23 -18.83
CA ILE A 57 9.15 -4.07 -19.23
C ILE A 57 7.91 -4.50 -20.03
N ALA A 58 8.08 -5.43 -20.97
CA ALA A 58 6.98 -5.91 -21.79
C ALA A 58 5.92 -6.69 -20.98
N LEU A 59 6.38 -7.61 -20.12
CA LEU A 59 5.52 -8.61 -19.48
C LEU A 59 5.10 -8.27 -18.05
N ALA A 60 5.61 -7.18 -17.46
CA ALA A 60 5.26 -6.84 -16.08
C ALA A 60 3.76 -6.64 -15.87
N SER A 61 3.27 -7.20 -14.78
CA SER A 61 1.89 -7.10 -14.32
C SER A 61 1.78 -6.10 -13.19
N PRO A 62 0.62 -5.44 -12.99
CA PRO A 62 0.42 -4.56 -11.84
C PRO A 62 0.78 -5.27 -10.53
N MET A 63 1.55 -4.61 -9.67
CA MET A 63 1.90 -5.13 -8.35
C MET A 63 0.62 -5.27 -7.49
N ASP A 64 0.52 -6.36 -6.75
CA ASP A 64 -0.47 -6.48 -5.66
C ASP A 64 0.01 -5.62 -4.47
N LYS A 65 -0.21 -4.30 -4.56
CA LYS A 65 0.12 -3.37 -3.48
C LYS A 65 -0.66 -3.77 -2.23
N LYS A 66 0.08 -3.93 -1.13
CA LYS A 66 -0.49 -4.14 0.21
C LYS A 66 -0.16 -2.99 1.14
N VAL A 67 -1.11 -2.62 1.99
CA VAL A 67 -0.90 -1.72 3.12
C VAL A 67 -1.15 -2.52 4.39
N GLU A 68 -0.23 -2.43 5.35
CA GLU A 68 -0.28 -3.24 6.56
C GLU A 68 0.13 -2.42 7.77
N PHE A 69 -0.73 -2.38 8.79
CA PHE A 69 -0.41 -1.84 10.11
C PHE A 69 -1.37 -2.39 11.17
N GLY A 70 -0.88 -2.53 12.40
CA GLY A 70 -1.65 -3.06 13.53
C GLY A 70 -2.21 -4.46 13.35
N GLY A 71 -1.53 -5.30 12.55
CA GLY A 71 -1.94 -6.68 12.26
C GLY A 71 -3.06 -6.82 11.22
N TYR A 72 -3.48 -5.72 10.60
CA TYR A 72 -4.46 -5.71 9.51
C TYR A 72 -3.75 -5.43 8.19
N VAL A 73 -4.25 -6.06 7.12
CA VAL A 73 -3.72 -5.95 5.76
C VAL A 73 -4.85 -5.50 4.85
N ALA A 74 -4.60 -4.53 3.98
CA ALA A 74 -5.48 -4.16 2.88
C ALA A 74 -4.77 -4.28 1.54
N ARG A 75 -5.53 -4.65 0.52
CA ARG A 75 -5.14 -4.68 -0.89
C ARG A 75 -6.20 -3.93 -1.70
N LYS A 76 -5.90 -3.59 -2.96
CA LYS A 76 -6.88 -2.95 -3.86
C LYS A 76 -8.20 -3.75 -3.96
N SER A 77 -8.11 -5.08 -3.98
CA SER A 77 -9.27 -5.99 -4.02
C SER A 77 -10.05 -6.08 -2.71
N ASP A 78 -9.50 -5.60 -1.59
CA ASP A 78 -10.11 -5.67 -0.26
C ASP A 78 -10.43 -4.26 0.24
N LEU A 79 -11.53 -3.70 -0.31
CA LEU A 79 -12.03 -2.40 0.13
C LEU A 79 -12.41 -2.41 1.62
N LEU A 80 -12.93 -3.52 2.14
CA LEU A 80 -13.31 -3.58 3.54
C LEU A 80 -12.07 -3.46 4.44
N GLY A 81 -11.01 -4.20 4.14
CA GLY A 81 -9.72 -4.09 4.81
C GLY A 81 -9.14 -2.68 4.75
N ALA A 82 -9.24 -2.00 3.60
CA ALA A 82 -8.78 -0.62 3.47
C ALA A 82 -9.62 0.37 4.30
N LEU A 83 -10.94 0.20 4.36
CA LEU A 83 -11.82 1.02 5.20
C LEU A 83 -11.53 0.81 6.68
N VAL A 84 -11.33 -0.45 7.09
CA VAL A 84 -10.92 -0.81 8.45
C VAL A 84 -9.59 -0.14 8.81
N LEU A 85 -8.58 -0.25 7.94
CA LEU A 85 -7.27 0.39 8.13
C LEU A 85 -7.39 1.91 8.15
N ALA A 86 -8.19 2.52 7.27
CA ALA A 86 -8.43 3.97 7.24
C ALA A 86 -8.99 4.46 8.57
N CYS A 87 -9.94 3.71 9.13
CA CYS A 87 -10.48 3.93 10.46
C CYS A 87 -9.46 3.76 11.60
N TYR A 88 -8.43 2.97 11.32
CA TYR A 88 -7.36 2.64 12.25
C TYR A 88 -6.19 3.65 12.20
N THR A 89 -6.07 4.45 11.14
CA THR A 89 -4.93 5.38 10.88
C THR A 89 -4.60 6.38 11.99
N GLY A 90 -5.40 6.55 13.05
CA GLY A 90 -4.91 7.28 14.22
C GLY A 90 -5.83 7.27 15.42
N SER A 91 -5.29 6.79 16.54
CA SER A 91 -4.65 7.76 17.43
C SER A 91 -3.77 7.15 18.50
N LEU A 92 -4.12 5.97 19.01
CA LEU A 92 -3.38 5.27 20.05
C LEU A 92 -2.83 3.99 19.43
N ASP A 93 -1.54 4.03 19.12
CA ASP A 93 -0.78 2.83 18.75
C ASP A 93 -0.48 2.02 20.04
N THR A 94 0.24 0.93 19.89
CA THR A 94 0.74 0.10 20.98
C THR A 94 1.28 0.96 22.15
N ASN A 95 0.93 0.62 23.39
CA ASN A 95 1.25 1.33 24.63
C ASN A 95 0.55 2.69 24.84
N ASN A 96 -0.65 2.90 24.27
CA ASN A 96 -1.36 4.19 24.33
C ASN A 96 -0.55 5.37 23.78
N SER A 97 0.39 5.11 22.87
CA SER A 97 1.22 6.16 22.30
C SER A 97 0.46 6.89 21.20
N THR A 98 0.43 8.23 21.27
CA THR A 98 -0.23 9.02 20.24
C THR A 98 0.53 8.90 18.92
N VAL A 99 -0.14 8.42 17.87
CA VAL A 99 0.44 8.40 16.51
C VAL A 99 0.63 9.84 16.05
N SER A 100 1.84 10.19 15.64
CA SER A 100 2.15 11.53 15.13
C SER A 100 1.32 11.84 13.88
N GLU A 101 0.94 13.10 13.68
CA GLU A 101 0.13 13.50 12.52
C GLU A 101 0.77 13.10 11.19
N ASN A 102 2.11 13.20 11.10
CA ASN A 102 2.86 12.77 9.93
C ASN A 102 2.68 11.28 9.62
N GLU A 103 2.70 10.43 10.64
CA GLU A 103 2.50 8.99 10.46
C GLU A 103 1.04 8.66 10.09
N ARG A 104 0.07 9.39 10.65
CA ARG A 104 -1.34 9.26 10.29
C ARG A 104 -1.56 9.57 8.81
N VAL A 105 -1.01 10.70 8.34
CA VAL A 105 -1.07 11.13 6.93
C VAL A 105 -0.35 10.12 6.04
N ARG A 106 0.85 9.64 6.44
CA ARG A 106 1.58 8.61 5.67
C ARG A 106 0.75 7.34 5.48
N ARG A 107 0.14 6.81 6.54
CA ARG A 107 -0.70 5.60 6.49
C ARG A 107 -1.94 5.83 5.62
N TYR A 108 -2.56 7.01 5.73
CA TYR A 108 -3.71 7.38 4.91
C TYR A 108 -3.35 7.48 3.41
N SER A 109 -2.28 8.18 3.05
CA SER A 109 -1.83 8.28 1.66
C SER A 109 -1.54 6.91 1.05
N ALA A 110 -0.88 6.02 1.81
CA ALA A 110 -0.63 4.66 1.34
C ALA A 110 -1.92 3.88 1.04
N LEU A 111 -3.00 4.08 1.81
CA LEU A 111 -4.31 3.47 1.54
C LEU A 111 -4.96 4.05 0.28
N LEU A 112 -4.85 5.36 0.05
CA LEU A 112 -5.35 5.99 -1.17
C LEU A 112 -4.59 5.51 -2.42
N ASP A 113 -3.29 5.29 -2.30
CA ASP A 113 -2.44 4.80 -3.39
C ASP A 113 -2.85 3.41 -3.90
N LEU A 114 -3.58 2.62 -3.08
CA LEU A 114 -4.20 1.37 -3.54
C LEU A 114 -5.28 1.60 -4.61
N TYR A 115 -5.90 2.78 -4.63
CA TYR A 115 -7.08 3.10 -5.43
C TYR A 115 -6.83 4.21 -6.46
N GLY A 116 -5.59 4.44 -6.89
CA GLY A 116 -5.20 5.60 -7.71
C GLY A 116 -6.15 6.00 -8.84
N ASP A 117 -6.74 5.03 -9.55
CA ASP A 117 -7.74 5.20 -10.62
C ASP A 117 -9.21 5.02 -10.16
N ASP A 118 -9.45 4.35 -9.05
CA ASP A 118 -10.78 4.09 -8.47
C ASP A 118 -11.18 5.20 -7.48
N ARG A 119 -11.70 6.29 -8.05
CA ARG A 119 -12.17 7.46 -7.30
C ARG A 119 -13.29 7.13 -6.30
N ASN A 120 -14.13 6.15 -6.59
CA ASN A 120 -15.25 5.80 -5.73
C ASN A 120 -14.76 5.10 -4.45
N SER A 121 -13.87 4.13 -4.61
CA SER A 121 -13.24 3.45 -3.47
C SER A 121 -12.36 4.41 -2.66
N ALA A 122 -11.57 5.24 -3.33
CA ALA A 122 -10.75 6.26 -2.68
C ALA A 122 -11.60 7.22 -1.82
N ALA A 123 -12.74 7.70 -2.34
CA ALA A 123 -13.65 8.58 -1.60
C ALA A 123 -14.22 7.91 -0.33
N ARG A 124 -14.51 6.60 -0.39
CA ARG A 124 -14.98 5.85 0.79
C ARG A 124 -13.89 5.74 1.85
N VAL A 125 -12.64 5.49 1.43
CA VAL A 125 -11.46 5.48 2.31
C VAL A 125 -11.25 6.83 2.98
N THR A 126 -11.37 7.94 2.24
CA THR A 126 -11.32 9.31 2.79
C THR A 126 -12.36 9.53 3.88
N LYS A 127 -13.62 9.19 3.60
CA LYS A 127 -14.70 9.36 4.58
C LYS A 127 -14.48 8.54 5.86
N ALA A 128 -13.98 7.30 5.72
CA ALA A 128 -13.65 6.47 6.88
C ALA A 128 -12.52 7.08 7.73
N PHE A 129 -11.47 7.60 7.09
CA PHE A 129 -10.40 8.33 7.74
C PHE A 129 -10.91 9.56 8.51
N GLU A 130 -11.75 10.38 7.87
CA GLU A 130 -12.33 11.59 8.47
C GLU A 130 -13.22 11.25 9.66
N PHE A 131 -14.11 10.26 9.52
CA PHE A 131 -14.97 9.80 10.59
C PHE A 131 -14.17 9.36 11.82
N ALA A 132 -13.14 8.53 11.63
CA ALA A 132 -12.31 8.07 12.73
C ALA A 132 -11.49 9.21 13.36
N SER A 133 -11.01 10.15 12.54
CA SER A 133 -10.29 11.34 13.00
C SER A 133 -11.11 12.26 13.90
N VAL A 134 -12.44 12.27 13.73
CA VAL A 134 -13.36 13.06 14.55
C VAL A 134 -13.87 12.26 15.76
N ASN A 135 -14.26 11.00 15.55
CA ASN A 135 -15.05 10.25 16.54
C ASN A 135 -14.24 9.26 17.36
N LEU A 136 -13.12 8.77 16.83
CA LEU A 136 -12.33 7.66 17.39
C LEU A 136 -10.89 8.06 17.73
N ARG A 137 -10.56 9.34 17.57
CA ARG A 137 -9.19 9.89 17.66
C ARG A 137 -8.60 9.93 19.06
N ASP A 138 -9.29 9.59 20.13
CA ASP A 138 -8.67 9.41 21.45
C ASP A 138 -9.23 8.17 22.15
N ARG A 139 -9.76 7.24 21.36
CA ARG A 139 -10.54 6.09 21.86
C ARG A 139 -10.06 4.81 21.20
N PHE A 140 -10.21 3.71 21.94
CA PHE A 140 -9.96 2.35 21.47
C PHE A 140 -8.51 2.14 20.95
N PRO A 141 -7.51 2.06 21.85
CA PRO A 141 -6.12 1.79 21.50
C PRO A 141 -5.92 0.48 20.75
N LEU A 142 -4.86 0.39 19.94
CA LEU A 142 -4.61 -0.78 19.06
C LEU A 142 -4.48 -2.09 19.82
N ASP A 143 -3.64 -2.05 20.84
CA ASP A 143 -3.19 -3.19 21.62
C ASP A 143 -4.30 -3.78 22.49
N THR A 144 -5.20 -2.93 22.99
CA THR A 144 -6.21 -3.30 23.99
C THR A 144 -7.63 -3.35 23.43
N MET A 145 -7.95 -2.51 22.46
CA MET A 145 -9.31 -2.36 21.92
C MET A 145 -9.37 -2.29 20.39
N GLY A 146 -8.29 -2.64 19.69
CA GLY A 146 -8.21 -2.60 18.23
C GLY A 146 -9.35 -3.38 17.55
N ARG A 147 -9.71 -4.56 18.08
CA ARG A 147 -10.84 -5.36 17.54
C ARG A 147 -12.19 -4.65 17.65
N TYR A 148 -12.44 -3.94 18.76
CA TYR A 148 -13.68 -3.19 18.94
C TYR A 148 -13.73 -1.98 18.00
N ARG A 149 -12.60 -1.27 17.84
CA ARG A 149 -12.47 -0.17 16.88
C ARG A 149 -12.75 -0.64 15.45
N VAL A 150 -12.19 -1.77 15.07
CA VAL A 150 -12.47 -2.42 13.78
C VAL A 150 -13.93 -2.79 13.65
N ALA A 151 -14.56 -3.38 14.66
CA ALA A 151 -15.99 -3.72 14.61
C ALA A 151 -16.90 -2.49 14.44
N VAL A 152 -16.62 -1.38 15.15
CA VAL A 152 -17.37 -0.12 14.98
C VAL A 152 -17.21 0.42 13.57
N CYS A 153 -16.00 0.36 13.02
CA CYS A 153 -15.71 0.83 11.67
C CYS A 153 -16.25 -0.08 10.57
N ASP A 154 -16.24 -1.39 10.79
CA ASP A 154 -16.86 -2.39 9.92
C ASP A 154 -18.38 -2.18 9.86
N GLN A 155 -19.03 -1.93 11.01
CA GLN A 155 -20.46 -1.58 11.05
C GLN A 155 -20.77 -0.27 10.31
N MET A 156 -19.90 0.74 10.41
CA MET A 156 -20.03 1.97 9.62
C MET A 156 -19.85 1.69 8.13
N ALA A 157 -18.91 0.80 7.77
CA ALA A 157 -18.65 0.41 6.39
C ALA A 157 -19.82 -0.37 5.74
N ILE A 158 -20.44 -1.27 6.50
CA ILE A 158 -21.59 -2.09 6.10
C ILE A 158 -22.87 -1.25 6.03
N SER A 159 -23.08 -0.33 6.98
CA SER A 159 -24.32 0.46 7.07
C SER A 159 -24.45 1.56 6.02
N GLY A 160 -23.43 1.78 5.20
CA GLY A 160 -23.45 2.82 4.16
C GLY A 160 -23.51 4.25 4.73
N LYS A 161 -23.31 4.42 6.03
CA LYS A 161 -23.28 5.73 6.72
C LYS A 161 -21.95 6.46 6.48
N PHE A 162 -21.51 6.47 5.22
CA PHE A 162 -20.38 7.23 4.70
C PHE A 162 -20.82 8.62 4.25
#